data_AF-A0A7W8X1R6-F1
#
_entry.id   AF-A0A7W8X1R6-F1
#
_cell.length_a   1.000
_cell.length_b   1.000
_cell.length_c   1.000
_cell.angle_alpha   90.00
_cell.angle_beta   90.00
_cell.angle_gamma   90.00
#
_symmetry.space_group_name_H-M   'P 1'
#
loop_
_entity.id
_entity.type
_entity.pdbx_description
1 polymer ?
#
loop_
_entity_poly.entity_id
_entity_poly.type
_entity_poly.pdbx_seq_one_letter_code
_entity_poly.pdbx_strand_id
1 'polypeptide(L)'
;MQLTSEALDPNIVIDDRIIEAANRFEGLYRIMRRPQKPPSCVINPFRPSWGEPYRGQVERLMAVIVEHRDRAVELGGREAEAILVSHQLPIWLTRRSAAGKALWYDPRKRERTLTSVTSLDFEAESLVTDRYTKPQESNCISRRYQKDIASLSECDF
;
A
#
# COMPACT_ATOMS: atom_id res chain seq x y z
N MET A 1 8.53 8.56 -8.02
CA MET A 1 8.50 9.02 -6.61
C MET A 1 8.76 10.51 -6.47
N GLN A 2 9.46 11.14 -7.43
CA GLN A 2 9.82 12.57 -7.38
C GLN A 2 8.62 13.53 -7.53
N LEU A 3 7.66 13.22 -8.40
CA LEU A 3 6.47 14.08 -8.65
C LEU A 3 5.57 14.31 -7.43
N THR A 4 5.45 13.33 -6.53
CA THR A 4 4.68 13.49 -5.27
C THR A 4 5.38 14.42 -4.27
N SER A 5 6.71 14.50 -4.32
CA SER A 5 7.51 15.37 -3.44
C SER A 5 7.38 16.84 -3.77
N GLU A 6 7.23 17.16 -5.05
CA GLU A 6 7.19 18.56 -5.50
C GLU A 6 5.88 19.24 -5.11
N ALA A 7 4.81 18.46 -4.91
CA ALA A 7 3.50 18.93 -4.50
C ALA A 7 3.24 18.87 -2.99
N LEU A 8 4.01 18.06 -2.25
CA LEU A 8 3.83 17.81 -0.81
C LEU A 8 5.19 18.01 -0.14
N ASP A 9 5.32 19.11 0.61
CA ASP A 9 6.41 19.54 1.52
C ASP A 9 7.71 18.70 1.53
N PRO A 10 8.92 19.29 1.41
CA PRO A 10 10.21 18.60 1.19
C PRO A 10 10.69 17.61 2.28
N ASN A 11 9.91 17.33 3.32
CA ASN A 11 10.25 16.43 4.40
C ASN A 11 9.99 14.96 4.06
N ILE A 12 10.53 14.49 2.92
CA ILE A 12 10.48 13.07 2.56
C ILE A 12 11.40 12.26 3.47
N VAL A 13 10.80 11.26 4.12
CA VAL A 13 11.53 10.23 4.87
C VAL A 13 11.45 8.92 4.07
N ILE A 14 12.60 8.25 3.92
CA ILE A 14 12.67 6.93 3.32
C ILE A 14 12.61 5.87 4.43
N ASP A 15 11.74 4.88 4.24
CA ASP A 15 11.58 3.76 5.16
C ASP A 15 11.63 2.44 4.40
N ASP A 16 12.70 1.66 4.60
CA ASP A 16 12.90 0.40 3.88
C ASP A 16 11.86 -0.67 4.23
N ARG A 17 11.07 -0.48 5.31
CA ARG A 17 10.03 -1.43 5.71
C ARG A 17 8.76 -1.33 4.85
N ILE A 18 8.63 -0.33 3.97
CA ILE A 18 7.45 -0.17 3.09
C ILE A 18 7.66 -0.72 1.66
N ILE A 19 8.78 -1.38 1.40
CA ILE A 19 9.09 -1.96 0.09
C ILE A 19 8.17 -3.13 -0.29
N GLU A 20 8.20 -3.50 -1.58
CA GLU A 20 7.53 -4.69 -2.10
C GLU A 20 8.06 -5.97 -1.44
N ALA A 21 7.22 -7.01 -1.41
CA ALA A 21 7.59 -8.28 -0.83
C ALA A 21 8.78 -8.90 -1.56
N ALA A 22 9.75 -9.41 -0.80
CA ALA A 22 10.82 -10.22 -1.35
C ALA A 22 10.24 -11.42 -2.11
N ASN A 23 10.72 -11.67 -3.32
CA ASN A 23 10.21 -12.73 -4.18
C ASN A 23 11.36 -13.43 -4.91
N ARG A 24 11.53 -14.74 -4.69
CA ARG A 24 12.53 -15.56 -5.39
C ARG A 24 12.32 -15.65 -6.90
N PHE A 25 11.14 -15.25 -7.39
CA PHE A 25 10.81 -15.19 -8.80
C PHE A 25 11.01 -13.82 -9.43
N GLU A 26 11.56 -12.86 -8.70
CA GLU A 26 11.92 -11.55 -9.26
C GLU A 26 12.82 -11.73 -10.50
N GLY A 27 12.51 -11.00 -11.57
CA GLY A 27 13.20 -11.11 -12.86
C GLY A 27 12.86 -12.37 -13.69
N LEU A 28 12.12 -13.35 -13.14
CA LEU A 28 11.75 -14.57 -13.86
C LEU A 28 10.37 -14.44 -14.51
N TYR A 29 10.35 -14.07 -15.80
CA TYR A 29 9.10 -13.95 -16.55
C TYR A 29 8.43 -15.34 -16.78
N ARG A 30 7.09 -15.41 -16.66
CA ARG A 30 6.23 -16.56 -17.07
C ARG A 30 6.31 -17.87 -16.28
N ILE A 31 6.86 -17.91 -15.07
CA ILE A 31 6.85 -19.15 -14.25
C ILE A 31 5.41 -19.71 -14.06
N MET A 32 4.42 -18.83 -13.88
CA MET A 32 3.02 -19.24 -13.75
C MET A 32 2.31 -19.58 -15.08
N ARG A 33 2.94 -19.35 -16.26
CA ARG A 33 2.35 -19.69 -17.57
C ARG A 33 2.71 -21.10 -18.03
N ARG A 34 3.36 -21.92 -17.19
CA ARG A 34 3.53 -23.37 -17.41
C ARG A 34 2.55 -24.13 -16.51
N PRO A 35 1.30 -24.37 -16.96
CA PRO A 35 0.23 -24.89 -16.12
C PRO A 35 0.41 -26.35 -15.68
N GLN A 36 1.38 -27.09 -16.24
CA GLN A 36 1.47 -28.53 -16.01
C GLN A 36 1.89 -28.89 -14.58
N LYS A 37 2.62 -28.02 -13.85
CA LYS A 37 2.87 -28.16 -12.41
C LYS A 37 3.11 -26.76 -11.79
N PRO A 38 2.36 -26.34 -10.75
CA PRO A 38 2.81 -25.19 -9.96
C PRO A 38 4.21 -25.51 -9.42
N PRO A 39 5.17 -24.55 -9.43
CA PRO A 39 6.47 -24.76 -8.82
C PRO A 39 6.26 -25.27 -7.40
N SER A 40 7.03 -26.28 -6.96
CA SER A 40 6.90 -26.87 -5.61
C SER A 40 7.01 -25.83 -4.50
N CYS A 41 7.58 -24.66 -4.80
CA CYS A 41 7.62 -23.56 -3.88
C CYS A 41 6.24 -22.92 -3.61
N VAL A 42 5.27 -22.90 -4.53
CA VAL A 42 3.97 -22.19 -4.41
C VAL A 42 2.91 -22.98 -3.61
N ILE A 43 3.30 -24.06 -2.92
CA ILE A 43 2.35 -25.01 -2.33
C ILE A 43 1.77 -24.51 -0.99
N ASN A 44 2.55 -23.80 -0.17
CA ASN A 44 2.11 -23.39 1.17
C ASN A 44 2.10 -21.85 1.33
N PRO A 45 0.93 -21.19 1.26
CA PRO A 45 0.83 -19.75 1.45
C PRO A 45 1.14 -19.29 2.88
N PHE A 46 1.09 -20.20 3.87
CA PHE A 46 1.44 -19.93 5.27
C PHE A 46 2.94 -20.07 5.55
N ARG A 47 3.68 -20.72 4.65
CA ARG A 47 5.16 -20.77 4.65
C ARG A 47 5.64 -20.57 3.22
N PRO A 48 5.49 -19.35 2.67
CA PRO A 48 5.78 -19.13 1.27
C PRO A 48 7.28 -19.31 1.03
N SER A 49 7.68 -20.45 0.49
CA SER A 49 9.08 -20.69 0.15
C SER A 49 9.58 -19.79 -1.01
N TRP A 50 8.67 -19.04 -1.63
CA TRP A 50 8.95 -18.07 -2.68
C TRP A 50 9.27 -16.67 -2.16
N GLY A 51 9.25 -16.39 -0.86
CA GLY A 51 9.47 -15.04 -0.38
C GLY A 51 9.08 -14.78 1.07
N GLU A 52 8.59 -13.56 1.32
CA GLU A 52 8.16 -13.12 2.65
C GLU A 52 6.74 -13.61 3.00
N PRO A 53 6.49 -14.15 4.21
CA PRO A 53 5.15 -14.45 4.70
C PRO A 53 4.20 -13.25 4.63
N TYR A 54 2.96 -13.45 4.18
CA TYR A 54 1.96 -12.37 4.13
C TYR A 54 1.75 -11.68 5.47
N ARG A 55 1.80 -12.45 6.56
CA ARG A 55 1.71 -11.90 7.92
C ARG A 55 2.86 -10.96 8.24
N GLY A 56 4.09 -11.31 7.86
CA GLY A 56 5.26 -10.44 8.05
C GLY A 56 5.14 -9.13 7.28
N GLN A 57 4.63 -9.18 6.04
CA GLN A 57 4.39 -7.97 5.23
C GLN A 57 3.36 -7.03 5.88
N VAL A 58 2.29 -7.59 6.43
CA VAL A 58 1.26 -6.80 7.13
C VAL A 58 1.84 -6.22 8.42
N GLU A 59 2.51 -7.02 9.23
CA GLU A 59 3.08 -6.60 10.51
C GLU A 59 4.08 -5.45 10.32
N ARG A 60 5.01 -5.57 9.37
CA ARG A 60 5.99 -4.51 9.12
C ARG A 60 5.34 -3.23 8.58
N LEU A 61 4.39 -3.33 7.63
CA LEU A 61 3.77 -2.15 7.04
C LEU A 61 2.84 -1.45 8.04
N MET A 62 2.09 -2.22 8.85
CA MET A 62 1.26 -1.64 9.92
C MET A 62 2.10 -0.96 10.99
N ALA A 63 3.25 -1.51 11.36
CA ALA A 63 4.17 -0.86 12.29
C ALA A 63 4.62 0.52 11.76
N VAL A 64 4.98 0.61 10.48
CA VAL A 64 5.33 1.88 9.84
C VAL A 64 4.14 2.84 9.80
N ILE A 65 2.95 2.36 9.44
CA ILE A 65 1.74 3.20 9.41
C ILE A 65 1.47 3.84 10.78
N VAL A 66 1.54 3.05 11.85
CA VAL A 66 1.32 3.51 13.23
C VAL A 66 2.41 4.52 13.63
N GLU A 67 3.68 4.20 13.38
CA GLU A 67 4.81 5.08 13.72
C GLU A 67 4.74 6.45 13.03
N HIS A 68 4.44 6.47 11.73
CA HIS A 68 4.33 7.73 10.97
C HIS A 68 3.03 8.49 11.26
N ARG A 69 1.94 7.79 11.61
CA ARG A 69 0.72 8.42 12.15
C ARG A 69 1.03 9.17 13.44
N ASP A 70 1.69 8.52 14.40
CA ASP A 70 1.99 9.12 15.70
C ASP A 70 2.90 10.34 15.53
N ARG A 71 3.91 10.23 14.67
CA ARG A 71 4.78 11.35 14.32
C ARG A 71 4.04 12.51 13.64
N ALA A 72 3.07 12.23 12.76
CA ALA A 72 2.26 13.28 12.15
C ALA A 72 1.41 14.01 13.21
N VAL A 73 0.82 13.27 14.15
CA VAL A 73 0.04 13.85 15.26
C VAL A 73 0.92 14.69 16.19
N GLU A 74 2.14 14.25 16.48
CA GLU A 74 3.11 15.03 17.28
C GLU A 74 3.48 16.36 16.62
N LEU A 75 3.62 16.39 15.30
CA LEU A 75 4.05 17.58 14.55
C LEU A 75 2.89 18.53 14.21
N GLY A 76 1.71 18.00 13.88
CA GLY A 76 0.60 18.74 13.31
C GLY A 76 -0.71 18.69 14.10
N GLY A 77 -0.74 17.98 15.23
CA GLY A 77 -1.93 17.79 16.06
C GLY A 77 -2.86 16.68 15.58
N ARG A 78 -4.01 16.52 16.24
CA ARG A 78 -4.92 15.36 16.06
C ARG A 78 -5.50 15.18 14.64
N GLU A 79 -5.56 16.27 13.87
CA GLU A 79 -6.09 16.27 12.50
C GLU A 79 -4.97 16.12 11.44
N ALA A 80 -3.74 15.84 11.86
CA ALA A 80 -2.62 15.66 10.95
C ALA A 80 -2.71 14.33 10.21
N GLU A 81 -2.32 14.33 8.93
CA GLU A 81 -2.32 13.16 8.06
C GLU A 81 -0.88 12.82 7.63
N ALA A 82 -0.58 11.52 7.55
CA ALA A 82 0.66 11.01 6.98
C ALA A 82 0.39 10.33 5.62
N ILE A 83 1.22 10.62 4.63
CA ILE A 83 1.14 10.01 3.30
C ILE A 83 2.31 9.04 3.13
N LEU A 84 1.99 7.76 2.95
CA LEU A 84 2.98 6.72 2.69
C LEU A 84 2.83 6.20 1.25
N VAL A 85 3.95 6.15 0.54
CA VAL A 85 4.02 5.61 -0.83
C VAL A 85 4.70 4.25 -0.79
N SER A 86 3.94 3.19 -1.07
CA SER A 86 4.38 1.80 -0.96
C SER A 86 4.00 1.00 -2.23
N HIS A 87 4.14 -0.32 -2.17
CA HIS A 87 3.97 -1.23 -3.29
C HIS A 87 2.68 -2.05 -3.20
N GLN A 88 2.40 -2.80 -4.27
CA GLN A 88 1.07 -3.30 -4.53
C GLN A 88 0.64 -4.40 -3.55
N LEU A 89 1.51 -5.37 -3.25
CA LEU A 89 1.13 -6.50 -2.39
C LEU A 89 1.03 -6.09 -0.91
N PRO A 90 1.99 -5.37 -0.30
CA PRO A 90 1.89 -4.91 1.08
C PRO A 90 0.63 -4.09 1.33
N ILE A 91 0.33 -3.09 0.48
CA ILE A 91 -0.88 -2.27 0.63
C ILE A 91 -2.14 -3.14 0.55
N TRP A 92 -2.18 -4.11 -0.37
CA TRP A 92 -3.33 -4.99 -0.52
C TRP A 92 -3.55 -5.89 0.71
N LEU A 93 -2.49 -6.52 1.20
CA LEU A 93 -2.56 -7.42 2.36
C LEU A 93 -2.92 -6.64 3.62
N THR A 94 -2.32 -5.47 3.83
CA THR A 94 -2.62 -4.60 4.97
C THR A 94 -4.08 -4.16 4.96
N ARG A 95 -4.61 -3.73 3.82
CA ARG A 95 -6.04 -3.40 3.68
C ARG A 95 -6.94 -4.61 3.98
N ARG A 96 -6.59 -5.81 3.50
CA ARG A 96 -7.37 -7.02 3.80
C ARG A 96 -7.36 -7.32 5.30
N SER A 97 -6.20 -7.21 5.95
CA SER A 97 -6.05 -7.41 7.39
C SER A 97 -6.90 -6.41 8.18
N ALA A 98 -6.83 -5.13 7.80
CA ALA A 98 -7.64 -4.06 8.35
C ALA A 98 -9.15 -4.35 8.26
N ALA A 99 -9.60 -4.88 7.12
CA ALA A 99 -11.00 -5.28 6.90
C ALA A 99 -11.37 -6.64 7.52
N GLY A 100 -10.52 -7.24 8.36
CA GLY A 100 -10.75 -8.55 8.98
C GLY A 100 -10.80 -9.73 7.99
N LYS A 101 -10.31 -9.55 6.77
CA LYS A 101 -10.34 -10.58 5.71
C LYS A 101 -9.12 -11.49 5.81
N ALA A 102 -9.30 -12.75 5.42
CA ALA A 102 -8.22 -13.71 5.33
C ALA A 102 -7.06 -13.21 4.44
N LEU A 103 -5.82 -13.43 4.89
CA LEU A 103 -4.62 -13.04 4.13
C LEU A 103 -4.36 -13.97 2.95
N TRP A 104 -4.82 -15.22 2.98
CA TRP A 104 -4.86 -16.05 1.78
C TRP A 104 -6.03 -15.59 0.90
N TYR A 105 -5.77 -15.43 -0.39
CA TYR A 105 -6.74 -14.90 -1.34
C TYR A 105 -6.45 -15.42 -2.75
N ASP A 106 -7.42 -15.30 -3.64
CA ASP A 106 -7.20 -15.51 -5.07
C ASP A 106 -6.50 -14.27 -5.67
N PRO A 107 -5.25 -14.38 -6.16
CA PRO A 107 -4.50 -13.25 -6.72
C PRO A 107 -5.23 -12.47 -7.81
N ARG A 108 -6.15 -13.13 -8.54
CA ARG A 108 -6.95 -12.54 -9.61
C ARG A 108 -8.02 -11.56 -9.11
N LYS A 109 -8.39 -11.65 -7.83
CA LYS A 109 -9.39 -10.77 -7.19
C LYS A 109 -8.74 -9.55 -6.51
N ARG A 110 -7.46 -9.28 -6.79
CA ARG A 110 -6.75 -8.14 -6.20
C ARG A 110 -7.25 -6.83 -6.82
N GLU A 111 -7.77 -5.95 -5.98
CA GLU A 111 -8.20 -4.61 -6.38
C GLU A 111 -7.10 -3.60 -6.05
N ARG A 112 -6.23 -3.34 -7.03
CA ARG A 112 -5.16 -2.34 -6.96
C ARG A 112 -4.87 -1.82 -8.36
N THR A 113 -4.92 -0.50 -8.54
CA THR A 113 -4.43 0.17 -9.75
C THR A 113 -3.20 1.01 -9.40
N LEU A 114 -2.40 1.35 -10.41
CA LEU A 114 -1.36 2.36 -10.26
C LEU A 114 -2.00 3.66 -9.73
N THR A 115 -1.27 4.37 -8.87
CA THR A 115 -1.70 5.62 -8.21
C THR A 115 -3.06 5.56 -7.49
N SER A 116 -3.50 4.36 -7.06
CA SER A 116 -4.66 4.26 -6.18
C SER A 116 -4.33 4.65 -4.74
N VAL A 117 -5.31 5.24 -4.05
CA VAL A 117 -5.17 5.71 -2.67
C VAL A 117 -5.91 4.75 -1.73
N THR A 118 -5.30 4.46 -0.59
CA THR A 118 -5.96 3.77 0.53
C THR A 118 -5.85 4.63 1.76
N SER A 119 -7.01 5.04 2.28
CA SER A 119 -7.11 5.81 3.51
C SER A 119 -7.42 4.86 4.65
N LEU A 120 -6.69 5.02 5.75
CA LEU A 120 -6.87 4.29 6.99
C LEU A 120 -7.16 5.34 8.07
N ASP A 121 -8.40 5.40 8.54
CA ASP A 121 -8.80 6.35 9.58
C ASP A 121 -8.71 5.68 10.95
N PHE A 122 -8.06 6.37 11.90
CA PHE A 122 -7.89 5.88 13.26
C PHE A 122 -8.66 6.75 14.25
N GLU A 123 -9.34 6.12 15.20
CA GLU A 123 -9.85 6.77 16.41
C GLU A 123 -9.01 6.26 17.59
N ALA A 124 -8.20 7.16 18.15
CA ALA A 124 -7.15 6.79 19.10
C ALA A 124 -6.24 5.68 18.51
N GLU A 125 -6.25 4.49 19.11
CA GLU A 125 -5.45 3.34 18.65
C GLU A 125 -6.19 2.38 17.72
N SER A 126 -7.49 2.58 17.51
CA SER A 126 -8.31 1.65 16.74
C SER A 126 -8.47 2.13 15.31
N LEU A 127 -8.20 1.23 14.35
CA LEU A 127 -8.55 1.48 12.96
C LEU A 127 -10.07 1.40 12.78
N VAL A 128 -10.67 2.46 12.26
CA VAL A 128 -12.12 2.63 12.15
C VAL A 128 -12.62 2.37 10.74
N THR A 129 -11.86 2.79 9.72
CA THR A 129 -12.31 2.66 8.33
C THR A 129 -11.13 2.46 7.38
N ASP A 130 -11.31 1.57 6.41
CA ASP A 130 -10.50 1.53 5.19
C ASP A 130 -11.30 2.06 4.00
N ARG A 131 -10.83 3.14 3.37
CA ARG A 131 -11.36 3.62 2.08
C ARG A 131 -10.38 3.32 0.97
N TYR A 132 -10.91 2.99 -0.21
CA TYR A 132 -10.11 2.72 -1.39
C TYR A 132 -10.66 3.52 -2.57
N THR A 133 -9.78 4.29 -3.21
CA THR A 133 -10.14 5.15 -4.34
C THR A 133 -9.16 4.93 -5.48
N LYS A 134 -9.69 4.81 -6.71
CA LYS A 134 -8.88 4.78 -7.94
C LYS A 134 -8.91 6.15 -8.63
N PRO A 135 -7.89 6.50 -9.42
CA PRO A 135 -7.86 7.79 -10.13
C PRO A 135 -9.09 8.07 -11.02
N GLN A 136 -9.75 7.04 -11.55
CA GLN A 136 -10.96 7.22 -12.38
C GLN A 136 -12.24 7.47 -11.56
N GLU A 137 -12.17 7.35 -10.22
CA GLU A 137 -13.29 7.46 -9.28
C GLU A 137 -13.13 8.68 -8.33
N SER A 138 -12.15 9.56 -8.61
CA SER A 138 -11.60 10.54 -7.65
C SER A 138 -12.49 11.76 -7.42
N ASN A 139 -13.56 11.58 -6.63
CA ASN A 139 -14.28 12.69 -6.00
C ASN A 139 -14.21 12.70 -4.45
N CYS A 140 -13.42 11.79 -3.87
CA CYS A 140 -13.37 11.54 -2.42
C CYS A 140 -11.99 11.78 -1.78
N ILE A 141 -11.02 12.28 -2.56
CA ILE A 141 -9.83 12.93 -1.99
C ILE A 141 -10.33 14.24 -1.37
N SER A 142 -9.93 14.57 -0.13
CA SER A 142 -10.38 15.81 0.52
C SER A 142 -10.18 16.99 -0.44
N ARG A 143 -11.12 17.96 -0.44
CA ARG A 143 -11.11 19.11 -1.39
C ARG A 143 -9.78 19.87 -1.44
N ARG A 144 -8.94 19.72 -0.42
CA ARG A 144 -7.60 20.29 -0.32
C ARG A 144 -6.64 19.65 -1.34
N TYR A 145 -6.54 18.32 -1.38
CA TYR A 145 -5.62 17.61 -2.28
C TYR A 145 -6.14 17.41 -3.71
N GLN A 146 -7.45 17.54 -3.96
CA GLN A 146 -7.99 17.51 -5.33
C GLN A 146 -7.50 18.69 -6.19
N LYS A 147 -7.31 19.87 -5.58
CA LYS A 147 -6.80 21.04 -6.31
C LYS A 147 -5.36 20.84 -6.77
N ASP A 148 -4.53 20.29 -5.89
CA ASP A 148 -3.10 20.10 -6.16
C ASP A 148 -2.85 18.98 -7.18
N ILE A 149 -3.67 17.91 -7.15
CA ILE A 149 -3.60 16.82 -8.15
C ILE A 149 -4.13 17.28 -9.51
N ALA A 150 -5.20 18.08 -9.56
CA ALA A 150 -5.73 18.63 -10.80
C ALA A 150 -4.73 19.57 -11.49
N SER A 151 -4.01 20.40 -10.74
CA SER A 151 -2.96 21.27 -11.30
C SER A 151 -1.75 20.51 -11.86
N LEU A 152 -1.50 19.26 -11.42
CA LEU A 152 -0.43 18.41 -11.96
C LEU A 152 -0.84 17.67 -13.23
N SER A 153 -2.13 17.66 -13.57
CA SER A 153 -2.65 17.04 -14.81
C SER A 153 -2.60 17.96 -16.04
N GLU A 154 -2.25 19.23 -15.85
CA GLU A 154 -2.06 20.22 -16.92
C GLU A 154 -0.58 20.34 -17.38
N CYS A 155 0.33 19.54 -16.82
CA CYS A 155 1.67 19.39 -17.38
C CYS A 155 1.64 18.31 -18.48
N ASP A 156 1.57 18.77 -19.73
CA ASP A 156 1.72 17.95 -20.93
C ASP A 156 3.01 17.11 -20.86
N PHE A 157 2.86 15.81 -21.19
CA PHE A 157 3.97 14.85 -21.37
C PHE A 157 4.73 15.08 -22.68
#